data_AF-A0A158DSB6-F1
#
_entry.id   AF-A0A158DSB6-F1
#
_cell.length_a   1.000
_cell.length_b   1.000
_cell.length_c   1.000
_cell.angle_alpha   90.00
_cell.angle_beta   90.00
_cell.angle_gamma   90.00
#
_symmetry.space_group_name_H-M   'P 1'
#
loop_
_entity.id
_entity.type
_entity.pdbx_description
1 polymer ?
#
loop_
_entity_poly.entity_id
_entity_poly.type
_entity_poly.pdbx_seq_one_letter_code
_entity_poly.pdbx_strand_id
1 'polypeptide(L)'
;MSQLSDTPVPPRFPSELGASTAWQLSDGRNLTLFVVDSSVPLYNAVLGSLRSFANSDQVTAFVARLNAAPGEDPTQPAWQGVFETGFEQSVDGSRNKRWCLRER
;
A
#
# COMPACT_ATOMS: atom_id res chain seq x y z
N MET A 1 -20.82 -33.72 5.51
CA MET A 1 -19.91 -32.97 4.64
C MET A 1 -20.11 -31.50 4.94
N SER A 2 -19.24 -30.90 5.75
CA SER A 2 -19.35 -29.47 6.08
C SER A 2 -18.69 -28.67 4.96
N GLN A 3 -19.49 -27.94 4.19
CA GLN A 3 -18.99 -26.89 3.32
C GLN A 3 -18.34 -25.83 4.22
N LEU A 4 -17.01 -25.81 4.25
CA LEU A 4 -16.26 -24.66 4.71
C LEU A 4 -16.58 -23.55 3.72
N SER A 5 -17.40 -22.59 4.16
CA SER A 5 -17.60 -21.33 3.47
C SER A 5 -16.23 -20.72 3.24
N ASP A 6 -15.78 -20.75 1.99
CA ASP A 6 -14.59 -20.05 1.49
C ASP A 6 -14.93 -18.55 1.45
N THR A 7 -15.24 -17.99 2.62
CA THR A 7 -15.43 -16.56 2.79
C THR A 7 -14.02 -16.02 2.91
N PRO A 8 -13.48 -15.30 1.90
CA PRO A 8 -12.14 -14.74 2.03
C PRO A 8 -12.15 -13.80 3.24
N VAL A 9 -11.37 -14.15 4.26
CA VAL A 9 -11.13 -13.28 5.41
C VAL A 9 -10.65 -11.94 4.83
N PRO A 10 -11.27 -10.80 5.20
CA PRO A 10 -10.86 -9.52 4.65
C PRO A 10 -9.37 -9.34 4.93
N PRO A 11 -8.56 -9.08 3.89
CA PRO A 11 -7.13 -9.01 4.06
C PRO A 11 -6.77 -7.91 5.07
N ARG A 12 -6.01 -8.28 6.11
CA ARG A 12 -5.61 -7.32 7.15
C ARG A 12 -4.41 -6.51 6.67
N PHE A 13 -4.35 -5.24 7.06
CA PHE A 13 -3.15 -4.44 6.88
C PHE A 13 -2.10 -4.85 7.91
N PRO A 14 -0.81 -4.93 7.52
CA PRO A 14 0.26 -5.11 8.49
C PRO A 14 0.38 -3.83 9.33
N SER A 15 0.58 -3.96 10.65
CA SER A 15 0.57 -2.82 11.58
C SER A 15 1.95 -2.44 12.14
N GLU A 16 2.95 -3.29 11.95
CA GLU A 16 4.29 -3.12 12.53
C GLU A 16 5.33 -2.90 11.45
N LEU A 17 6.34 -2.08 11.73
CA LEU A 17 7.48 -1.86 10.84
C LEU A 17 8.18 -3.19 10.53
N GLY A 18 8.41 -3.47 9.26
CA GLY A 18 8.98 -4.74 8.81
C GLY A 18 7.98 -5.89 8.72
N ALA A 19 6.74 -5.73 9.20
CA ALA A 19 5.67 -6.68 8.93
C ALA A 19 5.19 -6.56 7.46
N SER A 20 4.75 -7.69 6.93
CA SER A 20 4.17 -7.77 5.60
C SER A 20 2.88 -8.58 5.59
N THR A 21 1.98 -8.28 4.66
CA THR A 21 0.81 -9.12 4.41
C THR A 21 0.62 -9.31 2.91
N ALA A 22 0.35 -10.55 2.51
CA ALA A 22 0.06 -10.93 1.13
C ALA A 22 -1.45 -11.07 0.94
N TRP A 23 -1.97 -10.45 -0.12
CA TRP A 23 -3.37 -10.41 -0.48
C TRP A 23 -3.53 -11.04 -1.85
N GLN A 24 -4.34 -12.09 -1.93
CA GLN A 24 -4.67 -12.70 -3.21
C GLN A 24 -5.81 -11.91 -3.88
N LEU A 25 -5.55 -11.41 -5.08
CA LEU A 25 -6.54 -10.75 -5.93
C LEU A 25 -7.43 -11.78 -6.63
N SER A 26 -8.59 -11.35 -7.13
CA SER A 26 -9.59 -12.24 -7.74
C SER A 26 -9.10 -12.97 -9.01
N ASP A 27 -8.09 -12.43 -9.68
CA ASP A 27 -7.43 -13.01 -10.85
C ASP A 27 -6.25 -13.94 -10.51
N GLY A 28 -6.03 -14.20 -9.22
CA GLY A 28 -4.94 -15.05 -8.72
C GLY A 28 -3.60 -14.34 -8.54
N ARG A 29 -3.48 -13.05 -8.91
CA ARG A 29 -2.27 -12.25 -8.65
C ARG A 29 -2.13 -11.99 -7.14
N ASN A 30 -0.89 -11.86 -6.67
CA ASN A 30 -0.60 -11.63 -5.26
C ASN A 30 -0.07 -10.21 -5.04
N LEU A 31 -0.79 -9.42 -4.25
CA LEU A 31 -0.38 -8.10 -3.77
C LEU A 31 0.30 -8.26 -2.41
N THR A 32 1.56 -7.89 -2.28
CA THR A 32 2.25 -7.87 -0.99
C THR A 32 2.40 -6.44 -0.49
N LEU A 33 1.97 -6.20 0.75
CA LEU A 33 2.11 -4.92 1.43
C LEU A 33 3.22 -5.03 2.46
N PHE A 34 4.15 -4.07 2.46
CA PHE A 34 5.17 -3.92 3.49
C PHE A 34 4.98 -2.59 4.22
N VAL A 35 5.01 -2.59 5.55
CA VAL A 35 4.95 -1.33 6.32
C VAL A 35 6.26 -0.57 6.14
N VAL A 36 6.15 0.67 5.68
CA VAL A 36 7.27 1.60 5.48
C VAL A 36 7.36 2.57 6.65
N ASP A 37 6.21 3.01 7.15
CA ASP A 37 6.07 3.89 8.30
C ASP A 37 4.81 3.48 9.05
N SER A 38 4.93 3.19 10.35
CA SER A 38 3.79 2.83 11.20
C SER A 38 3.19 4.04 11.92
N SER A 39 3.89 5.18 11.94
CA SER A 39 3.37 6.45 12.50
C SER A 39 2.41 7.14 11.54
N VAL A 40 2.61 6.94 10.24
CA VAL A 40 1.69 7.27 9.16
C VAL A 40 1.55 6.00 8.34
N PRO A 41 0.43 5.24 8.42
CA PRO A 41 0.30 3.91 7.83
C PRO A 41 0.50 3.96 6.31
N LEU A 42 1.78 3.83 5.94
CA LEU A 42 2.28 3.92 4.58
C LEU A 42 2.88 2.57 4.25
N TYR A 43 2.44 2.04 3.11
CA TYR A 43 2.77 0.73 2.65
C TYR A 43 3.55 0.82 1.35
N ASN A 44 4.55 -0.03 1.19
CA ASN A 44 5.08 -0.37 -0.12
C ASN A 44 4.23 -1.53 -0.67
N ALA A 45 3.37 -1.22 -1.62
CA ALA A 45 2.50 -2.16 -2.30
C ALA A 45 3.24 -2.76 -3.51
N VAL A 46 3.36 -4.09 -3.55
CA VAL A 46 4.10 -4.84 -4.58
C VAL A 46 3.17 -5.82 -5.27
N LEU A 47 2.99 -5.68 -6.57
CA LEU A 47 2.16 -6.57 -7.41
C LEU A 47 2.97 -6.97 -8.65
N GLY A 48 3.53 -8.18 -8.64
CA GLY A 48 4.47 -8.61 -9.69
C GLY A 48 5.72 -7.72 -9.72
N SER A 49 5.98 -7.06 -10.85
CA SER A 49 7.06 -6.08 -11.00
C SER A 49 6.67 -4.65 -10.55
N LEU A 50 5.38 -4.38 -10.36
CA LEU A 50 4.89 -3.07 -9.96
C LEU A 50 5.16 -2.84 -8.47
N ARG A 51 5.72 -1.67 -8.14
CA ARG A 51 5.95 -1.21 -6.78
C ARG A 51 5.47 0.22 -6.62
N SER A 52 4.73 0.50 -5.57
CA SER A 52 4.23 1.85 -5.27
C SER A 52 4.01 2.05 -3.79
N PHE A 53 4.30 3.26 -3.30
CA PHE A 53 3.91 3.66 -1.95
C PHE A 53 2.44 4.06 -1.92
N ALA A 54 1.70 3.63 -0.91
CA ALA A 54 0.28 3.92 -0.76
C ALA A 54 -0.15 3.88 0.71
N ASN A 55 -1.17 4.65 1.08
CA ASN A 55 -1.85 4.51 2.37
C ASN A 55 -2.95 3.44 2.29
N SER A 56 -3.63 3.16 3.41
CA SER A 56 -4.68 2.14 3.47
C SER A 56 -5.83 2.38 2.48
N ASP A 57 -6.27 3.63 2.32
CA ASP A 57 -7.39 3.98 1.45
C ASP A 57 -7.04 3.77 -0.02
N GLN A 58 -5.83 4.18 -0.40
CA GLN A 58 -5.29 3.98 -1.74
C GLN A 58 -5.07 2.51 -2.09
N VAL A 59 -4.55 1.71 -1.15
CA VAL A 59 -4.44 0.26 -1.34
C VAL A 59 -5.82 -0.35 -1.54
N THR A 60 -6.80 0.04 -0.72
CA THR A 60 -8.18 -0.47 -0.82
C THR A 60 -8.81 -0.11 -2.16
N ALA A 61 -8.67 1.14 -2.60
CA ALA A 61 -9.18 1.60 -3.91
C ALA A 61 -8.48 0.88 -5.07
N PHE A 62 -7.15 0.68 -4.99
CA PHE A 62 -6.37 -0.03 -6.00
C PHE A 62 -6.83 -1.49 -6.14
N VAL A 63 -7.02 -2.18 -5.01
CA VAL A 63 -7.51 -3.56 -4.98
C VAL A 63 -8.95 -3.67 -5.50
N ALA A 64 -9.84 -2.75 -5.08
CA ALA A 64 -11.21 -2.72 -5.58
C ALA A 64 -11.27 -2.54 -7.10
N ARG A 65 -10.44 -1.65 -7.65
CA ARG A 65 -10.32 -1.42 -9.10
C ARG A 65 -9.85 -2.67 -9.85
N LEU A 66 -8.79 -3.33 -9.37
CA LEU A 66 -8.27 -4.54 -10.00
C LEU A 66 -9.27 -5.71 -9.90
N ASN A 67 -9.95 -5.85 -8.78
CA ASN A 67 -10.98 -6.88 -8.62
C ASN A 67 -12.19 -6.65 -9.54
N ALA A 68 -12.53 -5.39 -9.85
CA ALA A 68 -13.58 -5.05 -10.80
C ALA A 68 -13.16 -5.30 -12.27
N ALA A 69 -11.85 -5.28 -12.57
CA ALA A 69 -11.30 -5.46 -13.91
C ALA A 69 -10.14 -6.50 -13.89
N PRO A 70 -10.42 -7.80 -13.72
CA PRO A 70 -9.40 -8.85 -13.55
C PRO A 70 -8.47 -9.05 -14.76
N GLY A 71 -8.85 -8.53 -15.94
CA GLY A 71 -8.02 -8.56 -17.15
C GLY A 71 -7.16 -7.30 -17.36
N GLU A 72 -7.27 -6.29 -16.49
CA GLU A 72 -6.48 -5.08 -16.61
C GLU A 72 -5.07 -5.28 -16.05
N ASP A 73 -4.07 -4.82 -16.81
CA ASP A 73 -2.71 -4.75 -16.32
C ASP A 73 -2.59 -3.69 -15.21
N PRO A 74 -1.87 -3.99 -14.12
CA PRO A 74 -1.74 -3.05 -13.03
C PRO A 74 -0.78 -1.94 -13.47
N THR A 75 -1.32 -0.74 -13.66
CA THR A 75 -0.58 0.46 -14.01
C THR A 75 -0.05 1.17 -12.77
N GLN A 76 0.99 2.00 -12.96
CA GLN A 76 1.47 2.86 -11.88
C GLN A 76 0.36 3.79 -11.40
N PRO A 77 0.15 3.92 -10.08
CA PRO A 77 -0.81 4.87 -9.55
C PRO A 77 -0.41 6.30 -9.89
N ALA A 78 -1.40 7.20 -9.90
CA ALA A 78 -1.23 8.62 -10.21
C ALA A 78 -0.50 9.43 -9.11
N TRP A 79 0.01 8.76 -8.07
CA TRP A 79 0.73 9.37 -6.96
C TRP A 79 2.10 8.71 -6.78
N GLN A 80 2.98 9.40 -6.07
CA GLN A 80 4.29 8.91 -5.69
C GLN A 80 4.58 9.17 -4.20
N GLY A 81 5.29 8.23 -3.57
CA GLY A 81 5.86 8.45 -2.25
C GLY A 81 7.07 9.36 -2.35
N VAL A 82 7.06 10.46 -1.60
CA VAL A 82 8.14 11.42 -1.47
C VAL A 82 8.61 11.40 -0.01
N PHE A 83 9.89 11.12 0.22
CA PHE A 83 10.48 11.25 1.54
C PHE A 83 10.88 12.71 1.73
N GLU A 84 10.10 13.45 2.51
CA GLU A 84 10.41 14.83 2.86
C GLU A 84 11.55 14.80 3.88
N THR A 85 12.77 15.05 3.40
CA THR A 85 13.94 15.30 4.24
C THR A 85 14.10 16.80 4.38
N GLY A 86 13.46 17.40 5.39
CA GLY A 86 13.68 18.82 5.69
C GLY A 86 15.17 19.07 5.92
N PHE A 87 15.82 19.77 5.00
CA PHE A 87 17.21 20.22 5.16
C PHE A 87 17.46 21.55 4.47
N GLU A 88 16.65 22.58 4.78
CA GLU A 88 17.09 23.97 4.65
C GLU A 88 16.50 24.79 5.82
N GLN A 89 17.35 25.09 6.83
CA GLN A 89 17.23 26.21 7.78
C GLN A 89 15.85 26.47 8.46
N SER A 90 15.21 25.48 9.08
CA SER A 90 14.10 25.80 9.99
C SER A 90 14.64 26.18 11.38
N VAL A 91 14.64 27.49 11.67
CA VAL A 91 15.03 28.09 12.96
C VAL A 91 14.07 27.70 14.11
N ASP A 92 13.01 26.93 13.81
CA ASP A 92 11.95 26.52 14.73
C ASP A 92 12.10 25.10 15.33
N GLY A 93 13.11 24.32 14.92
CA GLY A 93 13.38 23.00 15.48
C GLY A 93 12.38 21.90 15.12
N SER A 94 11.57 22.07 14.07
CA SER A 94 10.59 21.05 13.67
C SER A 94 11.25 19.78 13.07
N ARG A 95 10.94 18.61 13.65
CA ARG A 95 11.38 17.27 13.21
C ARG A 95 10.63 16.80 11.95
N ASN A 96 10.72 17.51 10.84
CA ASN A 96 9.93 17.21 9.64
C ASN A 96 10.64 16.22 8.70
N LYS A 97 11.01 15.03 9.21
CA LYS A 97 11.40 13.89 8.37
C LYS A 97 10.26 12.90 8.33
N ARG A 98 9.50 12.87 7.23
CA ARG A 98 8.36 11.97 7.06
C ARG A 98 8.18 11.57 5.61
N TRP A 99 7.60 10.40 5.40
CA TRP A 99 7.08 10.06 4.09
C TRP A 99 5.76 10.78 3.83
N CYS A 100 5.59 11.29 2.62
CA CYS A 100 4.36 11.91 2.14
C CYS A 100 3.99 11.33 0.79
N LEU A 101 2.69 11.30 0.49
CA LEU A 101 2.19 10.93 -0.83
C LEU A 101 1.85 12.22 -1.58
N ARG A 102 2.34 12.34 -2.82
CA ARG A 102 2.04 13.48 -3.70
C ARG A 102 1.49 12.96 -5.02
N GLU A 103 0.51 13.65 -5.57
CA GLU A 103 0.04 13.42 -6.93
C GLU A 103 1.17 13.73 -7.92
N ARG A 104 1.19 13.00 -9.05
CA ARG A 104 2.13 13.23 -10.14
C ARG A 104 1.68 14.34 -11.08
#